data_AF-A0A2H9Q3C1-F1
#
_entry.id   AF-A0A2H9Q3C1-F1
#
_cell.length_a   1.000
_cell.length_b   1.000
_cell.length_c   1.000
_cell.angle_alpha   90.00
_cell.angle_beta   90.00
_cell.angle_gamma   90.00
#
_symmetry.space_group_name_H-M   'P 1'
#
loop_
_entity.id
_entity.type
_entity.pdbx_description
1 polymer ?
#
loop_
_entity_poly.entity_id
_entity_poly.type
_entity_poly.pdbx_seq_one_letter_code
_entity_poly.pdbx_strand_id
1 'polypeptide(L)'
;MDAKAYFKIVLTTAKKRAGCRGNLVDHVQSYLSQRSVEQYHAHDVEKMSAKEARVDASNLVDSILPRGSQTVEKYVCMIRQR
;
A
#
# COMPACT_ATOMS: atom_id res chain seq x y z
N MET A 1 13.55 -4.53 -10.77
CA MET A 1 13.38 -4.79 -9.32
C MET A 1 12.48 -6.00 -9.17
N ASP A 2 12.76 -6.92 -8.24
CA ASP A 2 11.90 -8.12 -8.10
C ASP A 2 10.53 -7.80 -7.47
N ALA A 3 9.51 -8.58 -7.84
CA ALA A 3 8.15 -8.45 -7.30
C ALA A 3 8.10 -8.52 -5.76
N LYS A 4 8.97 -9.34 -5.15
CA LYS A 4 9.11 -9.41 -3.68
C LYS A 4 9.61 -8.10 -3.06
N ALA A 5 10.54 -7.41 -3.73
CA ALA A 5 11.06 -6.14 -3.26
C ALA A 5 10.01 -5.03 -3.38
N TYR A 6 9.24 -5.02 -4.48
CA TYR A 6 8.09 -4.13 -4.65
C TYR A 6 7.02 -4.37 -3.58
N PHE A 7 6.64 -5.62 -3.33
CA PHE A 7 5.66 -5.97 -2.30
C PHE A 7 6.11 -5.47 -0.91
N LYS A 8 7.39 -5.60 -0.59
CA LYS A 8 7.96 -5.05 0.65
C LYS A 8 7.88 -3.53 0.71
N ILE A 9 8.06 -2.82 -0.40
CA ILE A 9 7.87 -1.37 -0.48
C ILE A 9 6.40 -1.01 -0.22
N VAL A 10 5.44 -1.72 -0.82
CA VAL A 10 4.00 -1.49 -0.61
C VAL A 10 3.62 -1.67 0.87
N LEU A 11 4.03 -2.77 1.50
CA LEU A 11 3.77 -3.01 2.92
C LEU A 11 4.46 -1.97 3.82
N THR A 12 5.66 -1.52 3.47
CA THR A 12 6.37 -0.46 4.21
C THR A 12 5.63 0.86 4.10
N THR A 13 5.12 1.20 2.92
CA THR A 13 4.31 2.41 2.69
C THR A 13 2.98 2.34 3.45
N ALA A 14 2.31 1.18 3.45
CA ALA A 14 1.13 0.92 4.26
C ALA A 14 1.44 1.11 5.75
N LYS A 15 2.55 0.54 6.25
CA LYS A 15 2.97 0.72 7.66
C LYS A 15 3.22 2.17 8.03
N LYS A 16 3.82 2.97 7.14
CA LYS A 16 4.05 4.41 7.36
C LYS A 16 2.74 5.21 7.39
N ARG A 17 1.71 4.74 6.68
CA ARG A 17 0.39 5.37 6.64
C ARG A 17 -0.54 4.86 7.75
N ALA A 18 -0.28 3.67 8.28
CA ALA A 18 -1.02 3.08 9.38
C ALA A 18 -0.93 4.01 10.60
N GLY A 19 -2.08 4.47 11.09
CA GLY A 19 -2.16 5.29 12.30
C GLY A 19 -2.34 4.43 13.55
N CYS A 20 -2.89 5.03 14.61
CA CYS A 20 -2.96 4.44 15.95
C CYS A 20 -3.96 3.27 16.11
N ARG A 21 -4.75 2.94 15.08
CA ARG A 21 -5.76 1.87 15.14
C ARG A 21 -5.74 1.04 13.85
N GLY A 22 -5.74 -0.28 14.01
CA GLY A 22 -5.86 -1.25 12.94
C GLY A 22 -4.52 -1.62 12.28
N ASN A 23 -4.37 -2.91 11.95
CA ASN A 23 -3.21 -3.39 11.24
C ASN A 23 -3.41 -3.16 9.73
N LEU A 24 -3.23 -1.91 9.28
CA LEU A 24 -3.36 -1.55 7.85
C LEU A 24 -2.51 -2.45 6.95
N VAL A 25 -1.37 -2.88 7.46
CA VAL A 25 -0.48 -3.82 6.77
C VAL A 25 -1.20 -5.13 6.46
N ASP A 26 -1.95 -5.71 7.41
CA ASP A 26 -2.73 -6.95 7.19
C ASP A 26 -3.86 -6.72 6.19
N HIS A 27 -4.52 -5.57 6.23
CA HIS A 27 -5.58 -5.25 5.27
C HIS A 27 -5.04 -5.13 3.84
N VAL A 28 -3.94 -4.40 3.66
CA VAL A 28 -3.25 -4.27 2.38
C VAL A 28 -2.71 -5.63 1.92
N GLN A 29 -2.10 -6.41 2.83
CA GLN A 29 -1.62 -7.74 2.52
C GLN A 29 -2.74 -8.69 2.09
N SER A 30 -3.90 -8.65 2.75
CA SER A 30 -5.08 -9.43 2.38
C SER A 30 -5.63 -9.00 1.03
N TYR A 31 -5.75 -7.68 0.77
CA TYR A 31 -6.17 -7.14 -0.51
C TYR A 31 -5.28 -7.62 -1.67
N LEU A 32 -3.96 -7.58 -1.47
CA LEU A 32 -2.97 -8.05 -2.45
C LEU A 32 -2.85 -9.57 -2.52
N SER A 33 -3.32 -10.31 -1.51
CA SER A 33 -3.40 -11.77 -1.58
C SER A 33 -4.64 -12.23 -2.33
N GLN A 34 -5.75 -11.48 -2.23
CA GLN A 34 -6.99 -11.73 -2.95
C GLN A 34 -6.92 -11.34 -4.43
N ARG A 35 -6.24 -10.22 -4.74
CA ARG A 35 -5.87 -9.87 -6.10
C ARG A 35 -4.49 -10.43 -6.35
N SER A 36 -4.40 -11.64 -6.94
CA SER A 36 -3.13 -12.31 -7.22
C SER A 36 -2.07 -11.27 -7.59
N VAL A 37 -0.98 -11.21 -6.82
CA VAL A 37 0.18 -10.35 -7.09
C VAL A 37 0.67 -10.53 -8.54
N GLU A 38 0.36 -11.67 -9.17
CA GLU A 38 0.52 -11.95 -10.61
C GLU A 38 -0.20 -10.95 -11.56
N GLN A 39 -1.30 -10.31 -11.14
CA GLN A 39 -1.95 -9.22 -11.90
C GLN A 39 -1.29 -7.86 -11.68
N TYR A 40 -0.52 -7.68 -10.60
CA TYR A 40 0.41 -6.55 -10.47
C TYR A 40 1.61 -6.85 -11.35
N HIS A 41 1.39 -6.69 -12.67
CA HIS A 41 2.30 -6.94 -13.78
C HIS A 41 3.75 -7.16 -13.33
N ALA A 42 4.10 -8.41 -13.03
CA ALA A 42 5.46 -8.77 -12.62
C ALA A 42 6.49 -8.23 -13.64
N HIS A 43 6.08 -8.19 -14.91
CA HIS A 43 6.86 -7.70 -16.05
C HIS A 43 7.14 -6.18 -16.04
N ASP A 44 6.23 -5.36 -15.48
CA ASP A 44 6.43 -3.91 -15.35
C ASP A 44 7.22 -3.57 -14.08
N VAL A 45 7.03 -4.34 -13.00
CA VAL A 45 7.79 -4.21 -11.75
C VAL A 45 9.28 -4.50 -11.95
N GLU A 46 9.61 -5.46 -12.81
CA GLU A 46 10.99 -5.81 -13.15
C GLU A 46 11.76 -4.65 -13.79
N LYS A 47 11.09 -3.82 -14.59
CA LYS A 47 11.68 -2.65 -15.26
C LYS A 47 11.58 -1.36 -14.45
N MET A 48 10.82 -1.37 -13.35
CA MET A 48 10.56 -0.20 -12.53
C MET A 48 11.79 0.21 -11.71
N SER A 49 12.11 1.50 -11.71
CA SER A 49 13.13 2.05 -10.82
C SER A 49 12.64 2.09 -9.37
N ALA A 50 13.56 2.17 -8.40
CA ALA A 50 13.21 2.28 -6.98
C ALA A 50 12.40 3.56 -6.66
N LYS A 51 12.53 4.61 -7.46
CA LYS A 51 11.77 5.85 -7.29
C LYS A 51 10.33 5.68 -7.77
N GLU A 52 10.14 5.10 -8.95
CA GLU A 52 8.81 4.80 -9.50
C GLU A 52 8.05 3.82 -8.61
N ALA A 53 8.72 2.77 -8.13
CA ALA A 53 8.16 1.80 -7.21
C ALA A 53 7.58 2.43 -5.93
N ARG A 54 8.22 3.47 -5.39
CA ARG A 54 7.75 4.18 -4.20
C ARG A 54 6.51 5.02 -4.50
N VAL A 55 6.47 5.67 -5.65
CA VAL A 55 5.33 6.49 -6.09
C VAL A 55 4.13 5.59 -6.35
N ASP A 56 4.34 4.52 -7.13
CA ASP A 56 3.31 3.54 -7.47
C ASP A 56 2.75 2.84 -6.22
N ALA A 57 3.62 2.38 -5.31
CA ALA A 57 3.21 1.82 -4.03
C ALA A 57 2.39 2.80 -3.18
N SER A 58 2.70 4.10 -3.23
CA SER A 58 1.91 5.13 -2.54
C SER A 58 0.52 5.28 -3.15
N ASN A 59 0.43 5.33 -4.48
CA ASN A 59 -0.84 5.42 -5.21
C ASN A 59 -1.72 4.18 -4.99
N LEU A 60 -1.10 3.00 -4.93
CA LEU A 60 -1.79 1.75 -4.62
C LEU A 60 -2.37 1.75 -3.20
N VAL A 61 -1.57 2.12 -2.20
CA VAL A 61 -2.07 2.21 -0.83
C VAL A 61 -3.17 3.28 -0.70
N ASP A 62 -3.05 4.42 -1.40
CA ASP A 62 -4.11 5.44 -1.50
C ASP A 62 -5.40 4.89 -2.15
N SER A 63 -5.27 4.02 -3.15
CA SER A 63 -6.41 3.41 -3.84
C SER A 63 -7.14 2.38 -2.96
N ILE A 64 -6.40 1.68 -2.11
CA ILE A 64 -6.95 0.78 -1.07
C ILE A 64 -7.59 1.60 0.07
N LEU A 65 -7.06 2.80 0.31
CA LEU A 65 -7.48 3.73 1.37
C LEU A 65 -7.96 5.06 0.80
N PRO A 66 -9.11 5.10 0.08
CA PRO A 66 -9.61 6.34 -0.47
C PRO A 66 -9.89 7.34 0.66
N ARG A 67 -9.30 8.54 0.57
CA ARG A 67 -9.43 9.62 1.56
C ARG A 67 -10.91 9.87 1.90
N GLY A 68 -11.22 9.97 3.18
CA GLY A 68 -12.59 10.19 3.67
C GLY A 68 -13.48 8.95 3.69
N SER A 69 -12.95 7.76 3.34
CA SER A 69 -13.68 6.51 3.53
C SER A 69 -13.66 6.02 4.98
N GLN A 70 -14.69 5.28 5.38
CA GLN A 70 -14.72 4.57 6.67
C GLN A 70 -13.52 3.61 6.84
N THR A 71 -12.95 3.13 5.73
CA THR A 71 -11.74 2.31 5.73
C THR A 71 -10.53 3.13 6.19
N VAL A 72 -10.36 4.35 5.71
CA VAL A 72 -9.33 5.29 6.20
C VAL A 72 -9.53 5.58 7.68
N GLU A 73 -10.75 5.88 8.13
CA GLU A 73 -11.02 6.18 9.54
C GLU A 73 -10.74 4.99 10.48
N LYS A 74 -10.85 3.76 9.97
CA LYS A 74 -10.54 2.52 10.70
C LYS A 74 -9.03 2.26 10.85
N TYR A 75 -8.23 2.67 9.88
CA TYR A 75 -6.81 2.27 9.77
C TYR A 75 -5.80 3.43 9.87
N VAL A 76 -6.26 4.66 9.65
CA VAL A 76 -5.45 5.87 9.68
C VAL A 76 -6.07 6.79 10.70
N CYS A 77 -5.35 7.05 11.79
CA CYS A 77 -5.69 8.17 12.65
C CYS A 77 -5.45 9.44 11.84
N MET A 78 -6.53 10.11 11.43
CA MET A 78 -6.44 11.52 11.13
C MET A 78 -5.98 12.20 12.41
N ILE A 79 -4.68 12.47 12.51
CA ILE A 79 -4.22 13.51 13.43
C ILE A 79 -4.94 14.75 12.92
N ARG A 80 -6.01 15.17 13.61
CA ARG A 80 -6.54 16.52 13.45
C ARG A 80 -5.35 17.43 13.66
N GLN A 81 -4.76 17.93 12.58
CA GLN A 81 -3.86 19.07 12.67
C GLN A 81 -4.73 20.18 13.26
N ARG A 82 -4.45 20.47 14.53
CA ARG A 82 -5.07 21.56 15.29
C ARG A 82 -4.60 22.88 14.71
#